data_AF-A0A8J3PJ62-F1
#
_entry.id   AF-A0A8J3PJ62-F1
#
_cell.length_a   1.000
_cell.length_b   1.000
_cell.length_c   1.000
_cell.angle_alpha   90.00
_cell.angle_beta   90.00
_cell.angle_gamma   90.00
#
_symmetry.space_group_name_H-M   'P 1'
#
loop_
_entity.id
_entity.type
_entity.pdbx_description
1 polymer ?
#
loop_
_entity_poly.entity_id
_entity_poly.type
_entity_poly.pdbx_seq_one_letter_code
_entity_poly.pdbx_strand_id
1 'polypeptide(L)'
;MEFVGAWLETLPALAIYLIVGLVIGTESMGIPLPGEIVLVSASLLAATQDHISPWGVAAAAAIGAIVGDSIGYAVGKRGGRPLLDRLGRRFPKHLGPEQIVRAEAMFGRWGTWAVFFGRFIALLRILAGPMAGALKVPYRKFLLANAGGGLVWAFGTTFAIYALGAVAEAWLKRFSWAALALAVVFGLGTTWLFKHRAKKSLAAAAADETVAVLGADEVDHPTDGATDAKKPSVQERVG
;
A
#
# COMPACT_ATOMS: atom_id res chain seq x y z
N MET A 1 -2.05 6.26 -34.48
CA MET A 1 -1.86 5.78 -33.09
C MET A 1 -2.22 6.82 -32.02
N GLU A 2 -2.53 8.08 -32.38
CA GLU A 2 -2.94 9.10 -31.39
C GLU A 2 -4.40 8.98 -30.91
N PHE A 3 -5.32 8.44 -31.72
CA PHE A 3 -6.73 8.29 -31.35
C PHE A 3 -6.95 7.30 -30.18
N VAL A 4 -6.21 6.20 -30.16
CA VAL A 4 -6.30 5.19 -29.09
C VAL A 4 -5.60 5.66 -27.82
N GLY A 5 -4.53 6.46 -27.95
CA GLY A 5 -3.88 7.15 -26.83
C GLY A 5 -4.82 8.13 -26.13
N ALA A 6 -5.57 8.93 -26.89
CA ALA A 6 -6.59 9.84 -26.36
C ALA A 6 -7.75 9.10 -25.66
N TRP A 7 -8.15 7.93 -26.15
CA TRP A 7 -9.19 7.10 -25.52
C TRP A 7 -8.71 6.38 -24.25
N LEU A 8 -7.42 6.04 -24.16
CA LEU A 8 -6.79 5.42 -22.99
C LEU A 8 -6.42 6.44 -21.91
N GLU A 9 -6.13 7.70 -22.28
CA GLU A 9 -6.03 8.84 -21.36
C GLU A 9 -7.39 9.27 -20.79
N THR A 10 -8.49 8.78 -21.38
CA THR A 10 -9.86 8.98 -20.92
C THR A 10 -10.47 7.72 -20.29
N LEU A 11 -9.82 7.10 -19.30
CA LEU A 11 -10.63 6.80 -18.12
C LEU A 11 -10.83 8.16 -17.45
N PRO A 12 -11.92 8.88 -17.77
CA PRO A 12 -11.95 10.29 -17.46
C PRO A 12 -11.88 10.41 -15.95
N ALA A 13 -11.10 11.34 -15.42
CA ALA A 13 -11.10 11.65 -13.99
C ALA A 13 -12.55 11.82 -13.48
N LEU A 14 -13.45 12.27 -14.36
CA LEU A 14 -14.89 12.26 -14.19
C LEU A 14 -15.48 10.90 -13.76
N ALA A 15 -15.14 9.79 -14.41
CA ALA A 15 -15.65 8.46 -14.03
C ALA A 15 -15.23 8.08 -12.61
N ILE A 16 -13.98 8.39 -12.22
CA ILE A 16 -13.49 8.17 -10.85
C ILE A 16 -14.30 9.02 -9.86
N TYR A 17 -14.49 10.31 -10.16
CA TYR A 17 -15.29 11.20 -9.34
C TYR A 17 -16.75 10.72 -9.22
N LEU A 18 -17.35 10.27 -10.34
CA LEU A 18 -18.70 9.73 -10.34
C LEU A 18 -18.81 8.45 -9.51
N ILE A 19 -17.84 7.54 -9.61
CA ILE A 19 -17.81 6.32 -8.81
C ILE A 19 -17.67 6.66 -7.32
N VAL A 20 -16.75 7.56 -6.97
CA VAL A 20 -16.56 8.02 -5.57
C VAL A 20 -17.86 8.62 -5.03
N GLY A 21 -18.46 9.55 -5.77
CA GLY A 21 -19.71 10.19 -5.38
C GLY A 21 -20.88 9.21 -5.29
N LEU A 22 -20.99 8.26 -6.22
CA LEU A 22 -22.05 7.26 -6.23
C LEU A 22 -21.91 6.27 -5.09
N VAL A 23 -20.71 5.74 -4.84
CA VAL A 23 -20.48 4.77 -3.75
C VAL A 23 -20.72 5.44 -2.40
N ILE A 24 -20.11 6.60 -2.16
CA ILE A 24 -20.28 7.33 -0.90
C ILE A 24 -21.73 7.79 -0.74
N GLY A 25 -22.36 8.27 -1.81
CA GLY A 25 -23.76 8.67 -1.76
C GLY A 25 -24.68 7.50 -1.46
N THR A 26 -24.49 6.37 -2.13
CA THR A 26 -25.25 5.14 -1.88
C THR A 26 -25.03 4.65 -0.44
N GLU A 27 -23.81 4.78 0.07
CA GLU A 27 -23.49 4.46 1.46
C GLU A 27 -24.24 5.36 2.45
N SER A 28 -24.18 6.68 2.24
CA SER A 28 -24.90 7.69 3.01
C SER A 28 -26.43 7.56 2.92
N MET A 29 -26.99 6.83 1.95
CA MET A 29 -28.43 6.52 1.96
C MET A 29 -28.81 5.46 3.00
N GLY A 30 -27.85 4.77 3.60
CA GLY A 30 -28.10 3.68 4.56
C GLY A 30 -27.63 2.30 4.08
N ILE A 31 -26.94 2.20 2.94
CA ILE A 31 -26.48 0.93 2.37
C ILE A 31 -25.03 0.70 2.79
N PRO A 32 -24.68 -0.41 3.45
CA PRO A 32 -23.29 -0.66 3.83
C PRO A 32 -22.45 -0.97 2.59
N LEU A 33 -21.74 0.04 2.08
CA LEU A 33 -20.76 -0.08 1.02
C LEU A 33 -19.38 0.31 1.55
N PRO A 34 -18.28 -0.21 0.98
CA PRO A 34 -16.93 0.13 1.41
C PRO A 34 -16.51 1.52 0.88
N GLY A 35 -17.24 2.58 1.22
CA GLY A 35 -17.00 3.94 0.72
C GLY A 35 -15.68 4.54 1.21
N GLU A 36 -15.23 4.19 2.43
CA GLU A 36 -13.91 4.59 2.91
C GLU A 36 -12.79 4.02 2.03
N ILE A 37 -12.89 2.75 1.64
CA ILE A 37 -11.87 2.11 0.79
C ILE A 37 -11.81 2.81 -0.55
N VAL A 38 -12.97 3.10 -1.16
CA VAL A 38 -13.04 3.82 -2.44
C VAL A 38 -12.46 5.24 -2.31
N LEU A 39 -12.76 5.96 -1.23
CA LEU A 39 -12.21 7.30 -1.01
C LEU A 39 -10.69 7.26 -0.82
N VAL A 40 -10.19 6.32 0.00
CA VAL A 40 -8.75 6.14 0.24
C VAL A 40 -8.03 5.82 -1.07
N SER A 41 -8.54 4.85 -1.83
CA SER A 41 -7.96 4.46 -3.12
C SER A 41 -7.96 5.62 -4.11
N ALA A 42 -9.06 6.36 -4.25
CA ALA A 42 -9.14 7.51 -5.15
C ALA A 42 -8.21 8.66 -4.73
N SER A 43 -8.06 8.89 -3.42
CA SER A 43 -7.17 9.93 -2.87
C SER A 43 -5.70 9.59 -3.07
N LEU A 44 -5.33 8.31 -2.92
CA LEU A 44 -3.98 7.82 -3.20
C LEU A 44 -3.68 7.86 -4.70
N LEU A 45 -4.67 7.55 -5.55
CA LEU A 45 -4.54 7.67 -6.99
C LEU A 45 -4.32 9.14 -7.41
N ALA A 46 -5.04 10.07 -6.80
CA ALA A 46 -4.82 11.51 -6.99
C ALA A 46 -3.40 11.95 -6.59
N ALA A 47 -2.76 11.27 -5.63
CA ALA A 47 -1.39 11.58 -5.22
C ALA A 47 -0.32 11.12 -6.22
N THR A 48 -0.64 10.13 -7.07
CA THR A 48 0.32 9.49 -7.99
C THR A 48 0.07 9.84 -9.45
N GLN A 49 -1.13 10.33 -9.79
CA GLN A 49 -1.54 10.63 -11.16
C GLN A 49 -1.93 12.10 -11.32
N ASP A 50 -1.22 12.82 -12.18
CA ASP A 50 -1.39 14.28 -12.36
C ASP A 50 -2.77 14.69 -12.91
N HIS A 51 -3.47 13.80 -13.60
CA HIS A 51 -4.78 14.09 -14.20
C HIS A 51 -5.95 13.95 -13.21
N ILE A 52 -5.71 13.45 -11.99
CA ILE A 52 -6.73 13.28 -10.95
C ILE A 52 -6.49 14.34 -9.87
N SER A 53 -7.43 15.28 -9.76
CA SER A 53 -7.36 16.34 -8.77
C SER A 53 -7.88 15.85 -7.41
N PRO A 54 -7.12 16.02 -6.31
CA PRO A 54 -7.63 15.73 -4.96
C PRO A 54 -8.84 16.61 -4.61
N TRP A 55 -8.93 17.82 -5.17
CA TRP A 55 -10.10 18.68 -5.04
C TRP A 55 -11.35 18.05 -5.69
N GLY A 56 -11.17 17.41 -6.86
CA GLY A 56 -12.25 16.71 -7.56
C GLY A 56 -12.77 15.50 -6.77
N VAL A 57 -11.85 14.70 -6.22
CA VAL A 57 -12.19 13.57 -5.35
C VAL A 57 -12.95 14.03 -4.10
N ALA A 58 -12.42 15.04 -3.39
CA ALA A 58 -13.05 15.59 -2.19
C ALA A 58 -14.44 16.19 -2.48
N ALA A 59 -14.58 16.94 -3.57
CA ALA A 59 -15.85 17.52 -3.98
C ALA A 59 -16.88 16.43 -4.33
N ALA A 60 -16.49 15.42 -5.10
CA ALA A 60 -17.36 14.32 -5.47
C ALA A 60 -17.83 13.52 -4.25
N ALA A 61 -16.91 13.23 -3.32
CA ALA A 61 -17.22 12.59 -2.05
C ALA A 61 -18.19 13.42 -1.19
N ALA A 62 -17.94 14.72 -1.07
CA ALA A 62 -18.82 15.62 -0.32
C ALA A 62 -20.23 15.71 -0.93
N ILE A 63 -20.32 15.87 -2.26
CA ILE A 63 -21.60 15.92 -2.99
C ILE A 63 -22.34 14.60 -2.82
N GLY A 64 -21.67 13.48 -3.06
CA GLY A 64 -22.22 12.13 -2.88
C GLY A 64 -22.81 11.97 -1.49
N ALA A 65 -22.01 12.27 -0.46
CA ALA A 65 -22.44 12.16 0.93
C ALA A 65 -23.65 13.07 1.24
N ILE A 66 -23.64 14.34 0.81
CA ILE A 66 -24.73 15.29 1.06
C ILE A 66 -26.04 14.85 0.40
N VAL A 67 -25.95 14.41 -0.87
CA VAL A 67 -27.11 13.94 -1.64
C VAL A 67 -27.65 12.64 -1.06
N GLY A 68 -26.77 11.67 -0.79
CA GLY A 68 -27.11 10.39 -0.19
C GLY A 68 -27.82 10.55 1.15
N ASP A 69 -27.25 11.34 2.06
CA ASP A 69 -27.85 11.62 3.37
C ASP A 69 -29.18 12.38 3.25
N SER A 70 -29.34 13.26 2.25
CA SER A 70 -30.61 13.94 1.98
C SER A 70 -31.70 12.98 1.50
N ILE A 71 -31.34 12.00 0.67
CA ILE A 71 -32.25 10.92 0.24
C ILE A 71 -32.61 10.07 1.46
N GLY A 72 -31.61 9.64 2.25
CA GLY A 72 -31.82 8.91 3.50
C GLY A 72 -32.75 9.64 4.46
N TYR A 73 -32.58 10.95 4.63
CA TYR A 73 -33.46 11.80 5.42
C TYR A 73 -34.90 11.80 4.89
N ALA A 74 -35.10 11.91 3.58
CA ALA A 74 -36.44 11.89 2.99
C ALA A 74 -37.13 10.53 3.21
N VAL A 75 -36.38 9.43 3.06
CA VAL A 75 -36.85 8.07 3.33
C VAL A 75 -37.23 7.91 4.80
N GLY A 76 -36.35 8.32 5.71
CA GLY A 76 -36.60 8.28 7.15
C GLY A 76 -37.79 9.13 7.58
N LYS A 77 -37.95 10.32 7.00
CA LYS A 77 -39.07 11.23 7.28
C LYS A 77 -40.42 10.67 6.83
N ARG A 78 -40.47 9.96 5.70
CA ARG A 78 -41.69 9.31 5.19
C ARG A 78 -42.00 8.01 5.94
N GLY A 79 -40.98 7.22 6.24
CA GLY A 79 -41.14 5.89 6.86
C GLY A 79 -41.28 5.89 8.37
N GLY A 80 -40.72 6.90 9.05
CA GLY A 80 -40.73 7.01 10.50
C GLY A 80 -40.08 5.80 11.20
N ARG A 81 -40.41 5.62 12.49
CA ARG A 81 -39.97 4.48 13.31
C ARG A 81 -40.32 3.10 12.73
N PRO A 82 -41.53 2.85 12.20
CA PRO A 82 -41.88 1.54 11.66
C PRO A 82 -40.99 1.09 10.49
N LEU A 83 -40.51 2.03 9.66
CA LEU A 83 -39.57 1.71 8.59
C LEU A 83 -38.20 1.33 9.15
N LEU A 84 -37.70 2.06 10.15
CA LEU A 84 -36.43 1.74 10.82
C LEU A 84 -36.48 0.35 11.46
N ASP A 85 -37.57 0.01 12.15
CA ASP A 85 -37.74 -1.32 12.76
C ASP A 85 -37.80 -2.45 11.73
N ARG A 86 -38.35 -2.18 10.55
CA ARG A 86 -38.44 -3.15 9.45
C ARG A 86 -37.09 -3.32 8.76
N LEU A 87 -36.36 -2.22 8.56
CA LEU A 87 -35.04 -2.22 7.95
C LEU A 87 -33.99 -2.84 8.90
N GLY A 88 -34.14 -2.61 10.20
CA GLY A 88 -33.32 -3.23 11.24
C GLY A 88 -33.51 -4.74 11.37
N ARG A 89 -34.73 -5.23 11.13
CA ARG A 89 -35.00 -6.68 11.01
C ARG A 89 -34.38 -7.29 9.76
N ARG A 90 -34.29 -6.54 8.65
CA ARG A 90 -33.73 -7.02 7.37
C ARG A 90 -32.21 -6.91 7.32
N PHE A 91 -31.62 -5.93 7.99
CA PHE A 91 -30.18 -5.65 8.02
C PHE A 91 -29.65 -5.51 9.46
N PRO A 92 -29.71 -6.57 10.29
CA PRO A 92 -29.44 -6.49 11.73
C PRO A 92 -27.98 -6.12 12.09
N LYS A 93 -27.03 -6.31 11.17
CA LYS A 93 -25.61 -5.96 11.40
C LYS A 93 -25.33 -4.45 11.36
N HIS A 94 -26.13 -3.68 10.62
CA HIS A 94 -25.89 -2.24 10.39
C HIS A 94 -27.05 -1.36 10.87
N LEU A 95 -28.27 -1.91 10.92
CA LEU A 95 -29.49 -1.24 11.34
C LEU A 95 -30.17 -1.96 12.52
N GLY A 96 -29.45 -2.80 13.24
CA GLY A 96 -29.98 -3.57 14.36
C GLY A 96 -30.51 -2.69 15.51
N PRO A 97 -31.30 -3.28 16.42
CA PRO A 97 -31.96 -2.55 17.51
C PRO A 97 -30.97 -1.74 18.36
N GLU A 98 -29.80 -2.30 18.68
CA GLU A 98 -28.76 -1.60 19.44
C GLU A 98 -28.22 -0.37 18.71
N GLN A 99 -28.04 -0.46 17.40
CA GLN A 99 -27.51 0.64 16.59
C GLN A 99 -28.54 1.78 16.50
N ILE A 100 -29.81 1.43 16.34
CA ILE A 100 -30.94 2.39 16.37
C ILE A 100 -31.02 3.08 17.74
N VAL A 101 -30.99 2.32 18.85
CA VAL A 101 -31.05 2.89 20.22
C VAL A 101 -29.87 3.81 20.50
N ARG A 102 -28.63 3.41 20.11
CA ARG A 102 -27.45 4.28 20.23
C ARG A 102 -27.60 5.56 19.41
N ALA A 103 -28.10 5.46 18.19
CA ALA A 103 -28.36 6.62 17.34
C ALA A 103 -29.43 7.54 17.97
N GLU A 104 -30.54 7.00 18.48
CA GLU A 104 -31.56 7.78 19.19
C GLU A 104 -31.00 8.51 20.42
N ALA A 105 -30.18 7.83 21.24
CA ALA A 105 -29.54 8.44 22.41
C ALA A 105 -28.59 9.60 22.02
N MET A 106 -27.83 9.42 20.95
CA MET A 106 -26.93 10.46 20.42
C MET A 106 -27.70 11.65 19.86
N PHE A 107 -28.76 11.42 19.09
CA PHE A 107 -29.64 12.48 18.59
C PHE A 107 -30.41 13.18 19.72
N GLY A 108 -30.81 12.46 20.77
CA GLY A 108 -31.45 13.04 21.95
C GLY A 108 -30.52 13.97 22.74
N ARG A 109 -29.23 13.61 22.86
CA ARG A 109 -28.24 14.37 23.63
C ARG A 109 -27.60 15.52 22.84
N TRP A 110 -27.34 15.34 21.54
CA TRP A 110 -26.59 16.30 20.71
C TRP A 110 -27.45 16.98 19.64
N GLY A 111 -28.68 16.51 19.40
CA GLY A 111 -29.60 17.09 18.42
C GLY A 111 -29.00 17.10 17.02
N THR A 112 -28.99 18.27 16.37
CA THR A 112 -28.45 18.44 15.03
C THR A 112 -26.94 18.23 14.96
N TRP A 113 -26.20 18.46 16.06
CA TRP A 113 -24.76 18.20 16.13
C TRP A 113 -24.41 16.72 16.04
N ALA A 114 -25.35 15.83 16.37
CA ALA A 114 -25.18 14.39 16.17
C ALA A 114 -24.92 14.04 14.69
N VAL A 115 -25.49 14.81 13.77
CA VAL A 115 -25.28 14.63 12.31
C VAL A 115 -23.87 15.03 11.92
N PHE A 116 -23.38 16.16 12.44
CA PHE A 116 -22.04 16.66 12.14
C PHE A 116 -20.97 15.72 12.70
N PHE A 117 -20.99 15.42 13.99
CA PHE A 117 -20.00 14.55 14.63
C PHE A 117 -20.18 13.08 14.26
N GLY A 118 -21.41 12.66 13.94
CA GLY A 118 -21.71 11.31 13.47
C GLY A 118 -21.00 10.96 12.17
N ARG A 119 -20.59 11.93 11.35
CA ARG A 119 -19.83 11.67 10.12
C ARG A 119 -18.45 11.05 10.35
N PHE A 120 -17.87 11.22 11.53
CA PHE A 120 -16.57 10.63 11.88
C PHE A 120 -16.70 9.17 12.37
N ILE A 121 -17.92 8.68 12.54
CA ILE A 121 -18.19 7.31 13.01
C ILE A 121 -18.95 6.58 11.90
N ALA A 122 -18.31 5.60 11.26
CA ALA A 122 -18.85 4.90 10.08
C ALA A 122 -20.31 4.45 10.24
N LEU A 123 -20.65 3.84 11.39
CA LEU A 123 -22.02 3.40 11.67
C LEU A 123 -23.02 4.57 11.76
N LEU A 124 -22.64 5.65 12.44
CA LEU A 124 -23.52 6.82 12.59
C LEU A 124 -23.66 7.55 11.26
N ARG A 125 -22.63 7.58 10.41
CA ARG A 125 -22.67 8.19 9.08
C ARG A 125 -23.75 7.55 8.21
N ILE A 126 -23.83 6.22 8.18
CA ILE A 126 -24.84 5.47 7.41
C ILE A 126 -26.26 5.73 7.96
N LEU A 127 -26.38 5.89 9.28
CA LEU A 127 -27.66 6.07 9.97
C LEU A 127 -28.13 7.53 10.08
N ALA A 128 -27.24 8.50 9.89
CA ALA A 128 -27.48 9.91 10.21
C ALA A 128 -28.67 10.48 9.45
N GLY A 129 -28.71 10.30 8.11
CA GLY A 129 -29.82 10.73 7.27
C GLY A 129 -31.15 10.11 7.69
N PRO A 130 -31.31 8.77 7.61
CA PRO A 130 -32.55 8.09 7.97
C PRO A 130 -33.06 8.40 9.37
N MET A 131 -32.17 8.44 10.38
CA MET A 131 -32.55 8.75 11.76
C MET A 131 -33.00 10.21 11.92
N ALA A 132 -32.27 11.17 11.36
CA ALA A 132 -32.66 12.58 11.41
C ALA A 132 -34.03 12.82 10.75
N GLY A 133 -34.32 12.07 9.67
CA GLY A 133 -35.61 12.06 9.01
C GLY A 133 -36.71 11.50 9.91
N ALA A 134 -36.50 10.32 10.49
CA ALA A 134 -37.47 9.65 11.36
C ALA A 134 -37.80 10.46 12.62
N LEU A 135 -36.78 11.15 13.17
CA LEU A 135 -36.92 12.07 14.31
C LEU A 135 -37.46 13.45 13.92
N LYS A 136 -37.82 13.66 12.65
CA LYS A 136 -38.40 14.91 12.12
C LYS A 136 -37.56 16.15 12.41
N VAL A 137 -36.22 16.02 12.41
CA VAL A 137 -35.31 17.18 12.55
C VAL A 137 -35.59 18.16 11.39
N PRO A 138 -35.65 19.48 11.61
CA PRO A 138 -35.88 20.44 10.52
C PRO A 138 -34.82 20.30 9.41
N TYR A 139 -35.25 20.10 8.16
CA TYR A 139 -34.34 19.77 7.04
C TYR A 139 -33.21 20.79 6.87
N ARG A 140 -33.46 22.09 7.08
CA ARG A 140 -32.42 23.13 6.95
C ARG A 140 -31.29 22.93 7.98
N LYS A 141 -31.64 22.61 9.23
CA LYS A 141 -30.66 22.35 10.30
C LYS A 141 -29.87 21.09 9.99
N PHE A 142 -30.59 20.02 9.59
CA PHE A 142 -29.97 18.78 9.14
C PHE A 142 -28.99 19.02 7.99
N LEU A 143 -29.41 19.70 6.92
CA LEU A 143 -28.60 19.92 5.72
C LEU A 143 -27.34 20.73 6.04
N LEU A 144 -27.42 21.75 6.90
CA LEU A 144 -26.24 22.53 7.30
C LEU A 144 -25.24 21.69 8.10
N ALA A 145 -25.71 20.94 9.10
CA ALA A 145 -24.84 20.08 9.89
C ALA A 145 -24.25 18.93 9.05
N ASN A 146 -25.08 18.37 8.16
CA ASN A 146 -24.68 17.38 7.18
C ASN A 146 -23.59 17.97 6.28
N ALA A 147 -23.90 18.98 5.47
CA ALA A 147 -22.96 19.60 4.55
C ALA A 147 -21.66 20.03 5.22
N GLY A 148 -21.72 20.68 6.39
CA GLY A 148 -20.54 21.04 7.17
C GLY A 148 -19.68 19.82 7.52
N GLY A 149 -20.28 18.77 8.10
CA GLY A 149 -19.54 17.57 8.47
C GLY A 149 -18.97 16.82 7.25
N GLY A 150 -19.63 16.88 6.09
CA GLY A 150 -19.19 16.19 4.88
C GLY A 150 -18.07 16.87 4.18
N LEU A 151 -18.12 18.20 4.13
CA LEU A 151 -17.01 18.98 3.61
C LEU A 151 -15.79 18.73 4.48
N VAL A 152 -15.92 18.85 5.81
CA VAL A 152 -14.79 18.61 6.72
C VAL A 152 -14.24 17.19 6.59
N TRP A 153 -15.11 16.18 6.58
CA TRP A 153 -14.69 14.78 6.46
C TRP A 153 -14.09 14.48 5.08
N ALA A 154 -14.80 14.79 3.99
CA ALA A 154 -14.36 14.46 2.63
C ALA A 154 -13.06 15.18 2.28
N PHE A 155 -12.95 16.48 2.56
CA PHE A 155 -11.72 17.23 2.31
C PHE A 155 -10.63 16.78 3.27
N GLY A 156 -10.91 16.68 4.58
CA GLY A 156 -9.93 16.28 5.58
C GLY A 156 -9.32 14.92 5.26
N THR A 157 -10.14 13.90 4.99
CA THR A 157 -9.67 12.55 4.67
C THR A 157 -8.95 12.51 3.32
N THR A 158 -9.50 13.16 2.28
CA THR A 158 -8.87 13.17 0.94
C THR A 158 -7.48 13.82 1.00
N PHE A 159 -7.37 15.01 1.58
CA PHE A 159 -6.09 15.73 1.65
C PHE A 159 -5.08 15.04 2.58
N ALA A 160 -5.53 14.47 3.70
CA ALA A 160 -4.65 13.70 4.57
C ALA A 160 -4.05 12.49 3.85
N ILE A 161 -4.87 11.73 3.11
CA ILE A 161 -4.41 10.55 2.37
C ILE A 161 -3.57 10.96 1.16
N TYR A 162 -3.96 12.01 0.45
CA TYR A 162 -3.18 12.57 -0.65
C TYR A 162 -1.76 12.96 -0.20
N ALA A 163 -1.66 13.70 0.91
CA ALA A 163 -0.37 14.10 1.48
C ALA A 163 0.45 12.88 1.94
N LEU A 164 -0.20 11.91 2.58
CA LEU A 164 0.46 10.66 2.98
C LEU A 164 0.98 9.87 1.78
N GLY A 165 0.20 9.80 0.70
CA GLY A 165 0.57 9.16 -0.57
C GLY A 165 1.79 9.82 -1.21
N ALA A 166 1.79 11.15 -1.30
CA ALA A 166 2.92 11.91 -1.84
C ALA A 166 4.21 11.70 -1.05
N VAL A 167 4.12 11.66 0.29
CA VAL A 167 5.26 11.35 1.15
C VAL A 167 5.70 9.90 0.94
N ALA A 168 4.77 8.94 0.96
CA ALA A 168 5.08 7.52 0.78
C ALA A 168 5.78 7.25 -0.57
N GLU A 169 5.35 7.91 -1.65
CA GLU A 169 5.98 7.80 -2.96
C GLU A 169 7.43 8.32 -2.94
N ALA A 170 7.68 9.45 -2.28
CA ALA A 170 9.03 9.99 -2.14
C ALA A 170 9.96 9.03 -1.35
N TRP A 171 9.44 8.42 -0.28
CA TRP A 171 10.17 7.42 0.51
C TRP A 171 10.42 6.13 -0.28
N LEU A 172 9.43 5.63 -1.01
CA LEU A 172 9.56 4.43 -1.84
C LEU A 172 10.56 4.63 -2.98
N LYS A 173 10.57 5.79 -3.64
CA LYS A 173 11.60 6.14 -4.65
C LYS A 173 13.00 6.12 -4.04
N ARG A 174 13.17 6.67 -2.82
CA ARG A 174 14.44 6.69 -2.09
C ARG A 174 14.92 5.28 -1.71
N PHE A 175 14.03 4.43 -1.20
CA PHE A 175 14.34 3.06 -0.83
C PHE A 175 14.58 2.15 -2.04
N SER A 176 13.87 2.37 -3.15
CA SER A 176 14.07 1.61 -4.38
C SER A 176 15.48 1.83 -4.95
N TRP A 177 15.98 3.07 -4.91
CA TRP A 177 17.38 3.36 -5.27
C TRP A 177 18.38 2.73 -4.31
N ALA A 178 18.10 2.72 -3.00
CA ALA A 178 18.94 2.06 -2.02
C ALA A 178 18.98 0.53 -2.21
N ALA A 179 17.84 -0.08 -2.50
CA ALA A 179 17.71 -1.51 -2.81
C ALA A 179 18.42 -1.86 -4.13
N LEU A 180 18.29 -1.02 -5.16
CA LEU A 180 19.01 -1.18 -6.43
C LEU A 180 20.53 -1.06 -6.22
N ALA A 181 20.99 -0.07 -5.46
CA ALA A 181 22.39 0.11 -5.11
C ALA A 181 22.94 -1.10 -4.33
N LEU A 182 22.17 -1.62 -3.37
CA LEU A 182 22.53 -2.82 -2.62
C LEU A 182 22.60 -4.06 -3.53
N ALA A 183 21.64 -4.23 -4.45
CA ALA A 183 21.66 -5.31 -5.43
C ALA A 183 22.85 -5.22 -6.38
N VAL A 184 23.23 -4.01 -6.80
CA VAL A 184 24.43 -3.76 -7.63
C VAL A 184 25.71 -4.06 -6.86
N VAL A 185 25.84 -3.60 -5.61
CA VAL A 185 26.99 -3.89 -4.74
C VAL A 185 27.10 -5.38 -4.46
N PHE A 186 25.98 -6.04 -4.19
CA PHE A 186 25.94 -7.49 -3.99
C PHE A 186 26.32 -8.24 -5.28
N GLY A 187 25.80 -7.84 -6.44
CA GLY A 187 26.16 -8.43 -7.73
C GLY A 187 27.64 -8.27 -8.08
N LEU A 188 28.21 -7.08 -7.86
CA LEU A 188 29.63 -6.79 -8.04
C LEU A 188 30.51 -7.54 -7.02
N GLY A 189 30.09 -7.59 -5.75
CA GLY A 189 30.78 -8.34 -4.71
C GLY A 189 30.78 -9.84 -4.97
N THR A 190 29.66 -10.39 -5.45
CA THR A 190 29.52 -11.81 -5.77
C THR A 190 30.41 -12.17 -6.97
N THR A 191 30.35 -11.40 -8.06
CA THR A 191 31.23 -11.61 -9.23
C THR A 191 32.72 -11.46 -8.88
N TRP A 192 33.08 -10.52 -8.00
CA TRP A 192 34.46 -10.35 -7.52
C TRP A 192 34.93 -11.53 -6.65
N LEU A 193 34.09 -12.00 -5.72
CA LEU A 193 34.36 -13.17 -4.88
C LEU A 193 34.48 -14.47 -5.70
N PHE A 194 33.62 -14.66 -6.70
CA PHE A 194 33.71 -15.81 -7.62
C PHE A 194 34.98 -15.77 -8.46
N LYS A 195 35.38 -14.60 -8.98
CA LYS A 195 36.68 -14.44 -9.67
C LYS A 195 37.87 -14.68 -8.75
N HIS A 196 37.82 -14.24 -7.49
CA HIS A 196 38.89 -14.48 -6.52
C HIS A 196 38.98 -15.94 -6.06
N ARG A 197 37.84 -16.62 -5.88
CA ARG A 197 37.81 -18.05 -5.54
C ARG A 197 38.25 -18.93 -6.69
N ALA A 198 37.86 -18.62 -7.93
CA ALA A 198 38.32 -19.34 -9.12
C ALA A 198 39.84 -19.22 -9.32
N LYS A 199 40.42 -18.04 -9.10
CA LYS A 199 41.89 -17.86 -9.13
C LYS A 199 42.60 -18.62 -8.01
N LYS A 200 42.03 -18.67 -6.81
CA LYS A 200 42.60 -19.43 -5.67
C LYS A 200 42.50 -20.94 -5.87
N SER A 201 41.40 -21.46 -6.43
CA SER A 201 41.25 -22.90 -6.70
C SER A 201 42.15 -23.36 -7.84
N LEU A 202 42.35 -22.53 -8.87
CA LEU A 202 43.31 -22.80 -9.94
C LEU A 202 44.76 -22.76 -9.43
N ALA A 203 45.10 -21.81 -8.55
CA ALA A 203 46.43 -21.75 -7.93
C ALA A 203 46.69 -22.90 -6.95
N ALA A 204 45.67 -23.36 -6.22
CA ALA A 204 45.77 -24.52 -5.32
C ALA A 204 45.89 -25.84 -6.10
N ALA A 205 45.11 -26.00 -7.18
CA ALA A 205 45.21 -27.17 -8.06
C ALA A 205 46.58 -27.25 -8.75
N ALA A 206 47.12 -26.12 -9.23
CA ALA A 206 48.46 -26.07 -9.81
C ALA A 206 49.58 -26.39 -8.79
N ALA A 207 49.40 -26.00 -7.52
CA ALA A 207 50.36 -26.33 -6.47
C ALA A 207 50.32 -27.83 -6.09
N ASP A 208 49.13 -28.43 -6.04
CA ASP A 208 48.94 -29.85 -5.73
C ASP A 208 49.49 -30.76 -6.85
N GLU A 209 49.29 -30.36 -8.11
CA GLU A 209 49.86 -31.03 -9.29
C GLU A 209 51.41 -30.94 -9.29
N THR A 210 51.98 -29.79 -8.91
CA THR A 210 53.44 -29.63 -8.80
C THR A 210 54.04 -30.51 -7.70
N VAL A 211 53.35 -30.66 -6.56
CA VAL A 211 53.79 -31.54 -5.46
C VAL A 211 53.64 -33.02 -5.82
N ALA A 212 52.58 -33.40 -6.53
CA ALA A 212 52.37 -34.78 -6.99
C ALA A 212 53.42 -35.23 -8.02
N VAL A 213 53.83 -34.33 -8.93
CA VAL A 213 54.90 -34.61 -9.91
C VAL A 213 56.25 -34.75 -9.22
N LEU A 214 56.59 -33.88 -8.28
CA LEU A 214 57.85 -33.96 -7.54
C LEU A 214 57.92 -35.16 -6.58
N GLY A 215 56.79 -35.59 -6.02
CA GLY A 215 56.72 -36.78 -5.17
C GLY A 215 56.74 -38.11 -5.92
N ALA A 216 56.41 -38.12 -7.22
CA ALA A 216 56.50 -39.31 -8.06
C ALA A 216 57.95 -39.64 -8.46
N ASP A 217 58.81 -38.61 -8.60
CA ASP A 217 60.24 -38.78 -8.92
C ASP A 217 61.07 -39.34 -7.75
N GLU A 218 60.58 -39.27 -6.50
CA GLU A 218 61.32 -39.71 -5.31
C GLU A 218 61.15 -41.22 -5.00
N VAL A 219 60.23 -41.92 -5.67
CA VAL A 219 59.88 -43.32 -5.36
C VAL A 219 60.59 -44.37 -6.25
N ASP A 220 61.24 -43.98 -7.36
CA ASP A 220 61.73 -44.92 -8.39
C ASP A 220 63.26 -45.17 -8.40
N HIS A 221 63.93 -45.15 -7.24
CA HIS A 221 65.34 -45.57 -7.15
C HIS A 221 65.53 -46.80 -6.25
N PRO A 222 65.59 -48.02 -6.82
CA PRO A 222 66.11 -49.18 -6.12
C PRO A 222 67.64 -49.03 -6.03
N THR A 223 68.16 -48.94 -4.82
CA THR A 223 69.61 -48.96 -4.58
C THR A 223 70.13 -50.38 -4.63
N ASP A 224 70.62 -50.82 -5.79
CA ASP A 224 71.37 -52.05 -5.94
C ASP A 224 72.68 -51.82 -6.71
N GLY A 225 73.80 -52.21 -6.07
CA GLY A 225 74.86 -52.96 -6.73
C GLY A 225 75.96 -52.23 -7.52
N ALA A 226 77.11 -52.11 -6.84
CA ALA A 226 78.43 -52.59 -7.31
C ALA A 226 79.26 -51.81 -8.36
N THR A 227 80.56 -51.64 -8.00
CA THR A 227 81.80 -51.67 -8.83
C THR A 227 81.93 -50.58 -9.93
N ASP A 228 83.07 -49.93 -10.20
CA ASP A 228 84.47 -50.31 -10.12
C ASP A 228 85.38 -49.06 -10.27
N ALA A 229 86.63 -49.21 -9.84
CA ALA A 229 87.88 -48.50 -10.13
C ALA A 229 87.89 -47.19 -10.95
N LYS A 230 88.66 -46.19 -10.47
CA LYS A 230 90.10 -46.01 -10.83
C LYS A 230 90.61 -44.60 -10.49
N LYS A 231 91.43 -44.51 -9.43
CA LYS A 231 92.47 -43.47 -9.23
C LYS A 231 93.55 -43.62 -10.33
N PRO A 232 94.41 -42.62 -10.68
CA PRO A 232 95.21 -41.88 -9.68
C PRO A 232 95.54 -40.40 -10.03
N SER A 233 95.79 -39.58 -9.00
CA SER A 233 97.09 -38.93 -8.68
C SER A 233 97.38 -37.62 -9.42
N VAL A 234 97.69 -36.56 -8.66
CA VAL A 234 99.02 -35.93 -8.56
C VAL A 234 98.86 -34.52 -7.94
N GLN A 235 99.64 -34.30 -6.85
CA GLN A 235 100.35 -33.09 -6.38
C GLN A 235 99.64 -31.72 -6.47
N GLU A 236 99.76 -30.80 -5.51
CA GLU A 236 101.01 -30.24 -4.96
C GLU A 236 100.63 -29.29 -3.81
N ARG A 237 101.06 -29.58 -2.57
CA ARG A 237 102.05 -28.85 -1.74
C ARG A 237 101.73 -27.36 -1.43
N VAL A 238 101.53 -27.05 -0.14
CA VAL A 238 102.51 -26.45 0.83
C VAL A 238 102.42 -24.91 0.77
N GLY A 239 102.31 -24.18 1.88
CA GLY A 239 102.39 -24.53 3.30
C GLY A 239 102.14 -23.30 4.16
#